data_AF-A0A6F9AUJ1-F1
#
_entry.id   AF-A0A6F9AUJ1-F1
#
_cell.length_a   1.000
_cell.length_b   1.000
_cell.length_c   1.000
_cell.angle_alpha   90.00
_cell.angle_beta   90.00
_cell.angle_gamma   90.00
#
_symmetry.space_group_name_H-M   'P 1'
#
loop_
_entity.id
_entity.type
_entity.pdbx_description
1 polymer ?
#
loop_
_entity_poly.entity_id
_entity_poly.type
_entity_poly.pdbx_seq_one_letter_code
_entity_poly.pdbx_strand_id
1 'polypeptide(L)'
;MTESDEEQCWNSHAKARYFPEVVKDGLTNQLNNPEVEVDITRPDTLIRQQIMTLRVMTNKLKNAYNGNDIYFQDSSKSAALCPK
;
A
#
# COMPACT_ATOMS: atom_id res chain seq x y z
N MET A 1 -42.39 11.01 -0.52
CA MET A 1 -41.27 10.76 -1.46
C MET A 1 -40.07 10.53 -0.58
N THR A 2 -39.53 9.32 -0.56
CA THR A 2 -38.32 8.99 0.21
C THR A 2 -37.12 9.54 -0.56
N GLU A 3 -36.39 10.48 0.02
CA GLU A 3 -35.08 10.92 -0.51
C GLU A 3 -34.16 9.70 -0.63
N SER A 4 -33.32 9.66 -1.66
CA SER A 4 -32.39 8.54 -1.83
C SER A 4 -31.33 8.58 -0.73
N ASP A 5 -30.81 7.42 -0.32
CA ASP A 5 -29.79 7.35 0.74
C ASP A 5 -28.54 8.19 0.39
N GLU A 6 -28.22 8.31 -0.90
CA GLU A 6 -27.13 9.15 -1.41
C GLU A 6 -27.33 10.64 -1.14
N GLU A 7 -28.56 11.11 -1.04
CA GLU A 7 -28.88 12.52 -0.75
C GLU A 7 -28.79 12.81 0.76
N GLN A 8 -28.71 11.77 1.60
CA GLN A 8 -28.72 11.89 3.06
C GLN A 8 -27.32 11.77 3.69
N CYS A 9 -26.26 11.65 2.89
CA CYS A 9 -24.89 11.57 3.37
C CYS A 9 -24.30 12.97 3.69
N TRP A 10 -23.31 13.02 4.56
CA TRP A 10 -22.52 14.23 4.82
C TRP A 10 -21.37 14.32 3.81
N ASN A 11 -21.28 15.41 3.06
CA ASN A 11 -20.26 15.63 2.02
C ASN A 11 -19.21 16.70 2.40
N SER A 12 -18.94 16.87 3.70
CA SER A 12 -18.06 17.91 4.27
C SER A 12 -18.63 19.34 4.28
N HIS A 13 -19.68 19.64 3.50
CA HIS A 13 -20.33 20.97 3.51
C HIS A 13 -21.79 20.93 3.98
N ALA A 14 -22.55 19.94 3.54
CA ALA A 14 -23.96 19.78 3.86
C ALA A 14 -24.36 18.31 3.90
N LYS A 15 -25.59 18.05 4.36
CA LYS A 15 -26.26 16.77 4.15
C LYS A 15 -26.78 16.74 2.70
N ALA A 16 -26.00 16.15 1.81
CA ALA A 16 -26.23 16.10 0.38
C ALA A 16 -25.31 15.07 -0.28
N ARG A 17 -25.57 14.78 -1.56
CA ARG A 17 -24.75 13.87 -2.35
C ARG A 17 -23.31 14.37 -2.53
N TYR A 18 -22.36 13.43 -2.51
CA TYR A 18 -20.98 13.66 -2.91
C TYR A 18 -20.84 13.44 -4.42
N PHE A 19 -20.37 14.47 -5.14
CA PHE A 19 -20.25 14.45 -6.60
C PHE A 19 -18.88 14.06 -7.15
N PRO A 20 -17.74 14.39 -6.50
CA PRO A 20 -16.44 14.02 -7.05
C PRO A 20 -16.28 12.50 -7.21
N GLU A 21 -15.61 12.08 -8.28
CA GLU A 21 -15.31 10.67 -8.49
C GLU A 21 -14.27 10.17 -7.49
N VAL A 22 -14.32 8.87 -7.18
CA VAL A 22 -13.32 8.24 -6.33
C VAL A 22 -11.96 8.25 -7.04
N VAL A 23 -11.00 8.93 -6.42
CA VAL A 23 -9.62 8.98 -6.91
C VAL A 23 -9.01 7.57 -6.87
N LYS A 24 -8.28 7.21 -7.92
CA LYS A 24 -7.64 5.88 -8.05
C LYS A 24 -6.54 5.65 -7.01
N ASP A 25 -6.24 4.38 -6.78
CA ASP A 25 -5.20 3.93 -5.85
C ASP A 25 -3.79 4.42 -6.23
N GLY A 26 -2.95 4.63 -5.22
CA GLY A 26 -1.53 4.94 -5.38
C GLY A 26 -1.21 6.44 -5.40
N LEU A 27 -0.01 6.77 -4.91
CA LEU A 27 0.41 8.15 -4.63
C LEU A 27 0.32 9.07 -5.86
N THR A 28 0.65 8.57 -7.05
CA THR A 28 0.65 9.38 -8.29
C THR A 28 -0.74 9.83 -8.71
N ASN A 29 -1.79 9.09 -8.34
CA ASN A 29 -3.16 9.44 -8.70
C ASN A 29 -3.76 10.50 -7.76
N GLN A 30 -3.08 10.81 -6.65
CA GLN A 30 -3.56 11.76 -5.65
C GLN A 30 -3.28 13.24 -6.00
N LEU A 31 -2.59 13.51 -7.11
CA LEU A 31 -2.23 14.87 -7.53
C LEU A 31 -3.44 15.81 -7.63
N ASN A 32 -4.58 15.29 -8.07
CA ASN A 32 -5.83 16.04 -8.27
C ASN A 32 -6.92 15.61 -7.28
N ASN A 33 -6.55 15.11 -6.09
CA ASN A 33 -7.54 14.75 -5.08
C ASN A 33 -8.22 16.03 -4.56
N PRO A 34 -9.56 16.17 -4.70
CA PRO A 34 -10.26 17.39 -4.30
C PRO A 34 -10.29 17.60 -2.79
N GLU A 35 -10.11 16.54 -1.99
CA GLU A 35 -10.26 16.59 -0.54
C GLU A 35 -8.93 16.84 0.19
N VAL A 36 -7.80 16.46 -0.41
CA VAL A 36 -6.49 16.53 0.24
C VAL A 36 -5.40 16.81 -0.80
N GLU A 37 -4.60 17.86 -0.53
CA GLU A 37 -3.42 18.15 -1.31
C GLU A 37 -2.27 17.21 -0.91
N VAL A 38 -1.66 16.54 -1.89
CA VAL A 38 -0.60 15.56 -1.66
C VAL A 38 0.62 15.90 -2.50
N ASP A 39 1.79 16.04 -1.86
CA ASP A 39 3.07 16.14 -2.56
C ASP A 39 3.51 14.76 -3.07
N ILE A 40 3.18 14.48 -4.34
CA ILE A 40 3.53 13.21 -4.99
C ILE A 40 5.03 13.04 -5.24
N THR A 41 5.84 14.10 -5.10
CA THR A 41 7.28 14.07 -5.38
C THR A 41 8.10 13.53 -4.21
N ARG A 42 7.49 13.39 -3.02
CA ARG A 42 8.12 12.92 -1.79
C ARG A 42 7.49 11.62 -1.30
N PRO A 43 7.72 10.48 -1.98
CA PRO A 43 7.21 9.21 -1.50
C PRO A 43 7.88 8.81 -0.18
N ASP A 44 7.12 8.15 0.68
CA ASP A 44 7.62 7.62 1.95
C ASP A 44 8.77 6.62 1.73
N THR A 45 9.88 6.84 2.43
CA THR A 45 11.10 6.05 2.27
C THR A 45 10.99 4.66 2.89
N LEU A 46 10.24 4.50 3.98
CA LEU A 46 9.99 3.21 4.61
C LEU A 46 9.12 2.32 3.70
N ILE A 47 8.06 2.87 3.12
CA ILE A 47 7.23 2.13 2.15
C ILE A 47 8.06 1.74 0.93
N ARG A 48 8.94 2.63 0.44
CA ARG A 48 9.83 2.32 -0.69
C ARG A 48 10.83 1.21 -0.34
N GLN A 49 11.35 1.18 0.88
CA GLN A 49 12.20 0.09 1.37
C GLN A 49 11.43 -1.24 1.40
N GLN A 50 10.20 -1.24 1.94
CA GLN A 50 9.36 -2.45 1.97
C GLN A 50 9.05 -2.97 0.56
N ILE A 51 8.74 -2.08 -0.40
CA ILE A 51 8.57 -2.47 -1.82
C ILE A 51 9.84 -3.12 -2.36
N MET A 52 11.02 -2.57 -2.08
CA MET A 52 12.28 -3.18 -2.52
C MET A 52 12.54 -4.53 -1.86
N THR A 53 12.26 -4.67 -0.57
CA THR A 53 12.32 -5.96 0.13
C THR A 53 11.39 -6.99 -0.52
N LEU A 54 10.15 -6.62 -0.81
CA LEU A 54 9.20 -7.49 -1.51
C LEU A 54 9.74 -7.92 -2.88
N ARG A 55 10.26 -6.97 -3.68
CA ARG A 55 10.86 -7.29 -5.00
C ARG A 55 12.03 -8.27 -4.90
N VAL A 56 12.93 -8.05 -3.93
CA VAL A 56 14.06 -8.95 -3.68
C VAL A 56 13.56 -10.34 -3.30
N MET A 57 12.59 -10.43 -2.40
CA MET A 57 12.02 -11.72 -1.98
C MET A 57 11.29 -12.43 -3.13
N THR A 58 10.51 -11.71 -3.93
CA THR A 58 9.87 -12.28 -5.13
C THR A 58 10.90 -12.82 -6.11
N ASN A 59 12.01 -12.11 -6.33
CA ASN A 59 13.09 -12.60 -7.21
C ASN A 59 13.81 -13.82 -6.64
N LYS A 60 14.03 -13.86 -5.32
CA LYS A 60 14.55 -15.07 -4.66
C LYS A 60 13.62 -16.26 -4.90
N LEU A 61 12.31 -16.10 -4.66
CA LEU A 61 11.33 -17.15 -4.90
C LEU A 61 11.30 -17.63 -6.36
N LYS A 62 11.42 -16.71 -7.33
CA LYS A 62 11.54 -17.06 -8.76
C LYS A 62 12.81 -17.87 -9.05
N ASN A 63 13.93 -17.54 -8.42
CA ASN A 63 15.18 -18.28 -8.59
C ASN A 63 15.11 -19.68 -7.99
N ALA A 64 14.51 -19.85 -6.80
CA ALA A 64 14.25 -21.17 -6.23
C ALA A 64 13.34 -22.01 -7.12
N TYR A 65 12.27 -21.41 -7.67
CA TYR A 65 11.39 -22.09 -8.60
C TYR A 65 12.14 -22.61 -9.84
N ASN A 66 13.15 -21.88 -10.31
CA ASN A 66 14.02 -22.29 -11.41
C ASN A 66 15.14 -23.26 -11.01
N GLY A 67 15.19 -23.71 -9.76
CA GLY A 67 16.18 -24.68 -9.26
C GLY A 67 17.54 -24.08 -8.87
N ASN A 68 17.64 -22.75 -8.76
CA ASN A 68 18.87 -22.10 -8.26
C ASN A 68 18.90 -22.12 -6.73
N ASP A 69 20.08 -22.33 -6.14
CA ASP A 69 20.27 -22.22 -4.69
C ASP A 69 20.08 -20.76 -4.23
N ILE A 70 19.33 -20.58 -3.14
CA ILE A 70 19.01 -19.26 -2.59
C ILE A 70 19.20 -19.22 -1.09
N TYR A 71 19.93 -18.20 -0.62
CA TYR A 71 20.08 -17.93 0.80
C TYR A 71 19.03 -16.92 1.27
N PHE A 72 18.23 -17.31 2.26
CA PHE A 72 17.42 -16.38 3.04
C PHE A 72 18.25 -15.91 4.23
N GLN A 73 18.37 -14.60 4.41
CA GLN A 73 18.83 -14.07 5.68
C GLN A 73 17.71 -14.33 6.68
N ASP A 74 17.85 -15.43 7.40
CA ASP A 74 16.91 -15.78 8.45
C ASP A 74 17.02 -14.71 9.53
N SER A 75 15.90 -14.11 9.91
CA SER A 75 15.87 -13.04 10.93
C SER A 75 16.08 -13.61 12.34
N SER A 76 16.48 -14.87 12.43
CA SER A 76 16.62 -15.64 13.65
C SER A 76 17.86 -15.21 14.43
N LYS A 77 17.75 -14.09 15.15
CA LYS A 77 18.51 -13.86 16.39
C LYS A 77 18.10 -14.83 17.51
N SER A 78 17.86 -16.11 17.18
CA SER A 78 17.40 -17.15 18.11
C SER A 78 17.74 -18.58 17.61
N ALA A 79 18.75 -18.76 16.77
CA ALA A 79 19.27 -20.10 16.43
C ALA A 79 20.41 -20.55 17.39
N ALA A 80 20.56 -19.91 18.56
CA ALA A 80 21.59 -20.24 19.54
C ALA A 80 21.09 -21.10 20.73
N LEU A 81 19.88 -21.66 20.66
CA LEU A 81 19.28 -22.46 21.75
C LEU A 81 18.74 -23.81 21.25
N CYS A 82 19.60 -24.61 20.60
CA CYS A 82 19.45 -26.07 20.67
C CYS A 82 20.70 -26.63 21.36
N PRO A 83 20.63 -26.99 22.66
CA PRO A 83 21.64 -27.83 23.28
C PRO A 83 21.69 -29.17 22.54
N LYS A 84 22.91 -29.68 22.28
CA LYS A 84 23.14 -31.02 21.76
C LYS A 84 22.57 -32.10 22.67
#